data_AF-R5Y6B1-F1
#
_entry.id   AF-R5Y6B1-F1
#
_cell.length_a   1.000
_cell.length_b   1.000
_cell.length_c   1.000
_cell.angle_alpha   90.00
_cell.angle_beta   90.00
_cell.angle_gamma   90.00
#
_symmetry.space_group_name_H-M   'P 1'
#
loop_
_entity.id
_entity.type
_entity.pdbx_description
1 polymer ?
#
loop_
_entity_poly.entity_id
_entity_poly.type
_entity_poly.pdbx_seq_one_letter_code
_entity_poly.pdbx_strand_id
1 'polypeptide(L)'
;MYSGEKTVEELKREWKKTKKEEIGVMYVNKLIAMNEYELAKKITLELKKYTNNKIDIYTTLGKIELYMGNIKEAKYQLSKIDNIYIRNTSFTVLARVYLAEKEYDKAKELLNKAYNYSNNPYALINLINMDLHERKYEEAYEKLLKLKQNLIFNKDCKYHYDAISIFLNSKLDKKINVKQSIGYRERQLEEYDKTCALTHIFRHVYQDIYNKNIHTVFANNIDVEYLFNNVPNMLNEDNYFYTNIFDEYYLNIDNVGLNGENYLIVGCIPGTKDIVSMYPIKYNPIKKVRS
;
A
#
# COMPACT_ATOMS: atom_id res chain seq x y z
N MET A 1 -3.35 -8.23 -19.96
CA MET A 1 -4.65 -7.55 -20.10
C MET A 1 -5.74 -8.50 -19.67
N TYR A 2 -6.32 -8.32 -18.48
CA TYR A 2 -7.51 -9.08 -18.07
C TYR A 2 -8.74 -8.40 -18.67
N SER A 3 -9.26 -8.94 -19.76
CA SER A 3 -10.53 -8.55 -20.38
C SER A 3 -11.68 -9.08 -19.50
N GLY A 4 -12.27 -8.24 -18.65
CA GLY A 4 -13.44 -8.61 -17.86
C GLY A 4 -13.79 -7.68 -16.69
N GLU A 5 -12.89 -6.80 -16.25
CA GLU A 5 -13.17 -5.89 -15.13
C GLU A 5 -13.88 -4.61 -15.57
N LYS A 6 -15.05 -4.34 -14.97
CA LYS A 6 -15.80 -3.09 -15.18
C LYS A 6 -14.94 -1.87 -14.83
N THR A 7 -14.98 -0.85 -15.68
CA THR A 7 -14.38 0.47 -15.45
C THR A 7 -15.05 1.19 -14.27
N VAL A 8 -14.38 2.22 -13.73
CA VAL A 8 -14.92 3.00 -12.62
C VAL A 8 -16.21 3.74 -13.03
N GLU A 9 -16.32 4.17 -14.28
CA GLU A 9 -17.50 4.81 -14.88
C GLU A 9 -18.67 3.84 -15.06
N GLU A 10 -18.40 2.59 -15.46
CA GLU A 10 -19.41 1.54 -15.54
C GLU A 10 -19.96 1.22 -14.16
N LEU A 11 -19.09 0.99 -13.17
CA LEU A 11 -19.47 0.73 -11.79
C LEU A 11 -20.28 1.90 -11.20
N LYS A 12 -19.86 3.15 -11.45
CA LYS A 12 -20.59 4.36 -11.04
C LYS A 12 -22.01 4.39 -11.62
N ARG A 13 -22.17 4.16 -12.93
CA ARG A 13 -23.48 4.20 -13.62
C ARG A 13 -24.39 3.09 -13.09
N GLU A 14 -23.86 1.89 -12.96
CA GLU A 14 -24.63 0.73 -12.51
C GLU A 14 -25.02 0.83 -11.03
N TRP A 15 -24.13 1.27 -10.15
CA TRP A 15 -24.44 1.48 -8.74
C TRP A 15 -25.51 2.55 -8.58
N LYS A 16 -25.44 3.66 -9.33
CA LYS A 16 -26.47 4.70 -9.31
C LYS A 16 -27.86 4.18 -9.68
N LYS A 17 -27.95 3.28 -10.66
CA LYS A 17 -29.22 2.69 -11.13
C LYS A 17 -29.76 1.61 -10.19
N THR A 18 -28.89 0.74 -9.70
CA THR A 18 -29.32 -0.52 -9.07
C THR A 18 -29.32 -0.47 -7.56
N LYS A 19 -28.47 0.35 -6.95
CA LYS A 19 -28.21 0.34 -5.51
C LYS A 19 -27.93 -1.07 -4.95
N LYS A 20 -27.31 -1.97 -5.74
CA LYS A 20 -26.81 -3.29 -5.30
C LYS A 20 -25.47 -3.24 -4.58
N GLU A 21 -25.42 -3.72 -3.33
CA GLU A 21 -24.27 -3.66 -2.42
C GLU A 21 -22.95 -4.07 -3.10
N GLU A 22 -22.93 -5.22 -3.76
CA GLU A 22 -21.74 -5.79 -4.40
C GLU A 22 -21.11 -4.84 -5.44
N ILE A 23 -21.93 -4.18 -6.26
CA ILE A 23 -21.46 -3.19 -7.24
C ILE A 23 -20.89 -1.95 -6.52
N GLY A 24 -21.53 -1.54 -5.43
CA GLY A 24 -21.04 -0.43 -4.62
C GLY A 24 -19.69 -0.73 -3.98
N VAL A 25 -19.49 -1.94 -3.44
CA VAL A 25 -18.21 -2.37 -2.87
C VAL A 25 -17.11 -2.38 -3.94
N MET A 26 -17.38 -2.94 -5.12
CA MET A 26 -16.44 -2.90 -6.25
C MET A 26 -16.09 -1.47 -6.65
N TYR A 27 -17.10 -0.59 -6.69
CA TYR A 27 -16.90 0.82 -7.03
C TYR A 27 -15.99 1.52 -6.02
N VAL A 28 -16.25 1.36 -4.71
CA VAL A 28 -15.42 1.91 -3.64
C VAL A 28 -14.00 1.39 -3.71
N ASN A 29 -13.80 0.09 -3.89
CA ASN A 29 -12.46 -0.48 -4.00
C ASN A 29 -11.67 0.10 -5.17
N LYS A 30 -12.33 0.35 -6.31
CA LYS A 30 -11.68 0.98 -7.47
C LYS A 30 -11.34 2.44 -7.22
N LEU A 31 -12.21 3.19 -6.54
CA LEU A 31 -11.92 4.56 -6.11
C LEU A 31 -10.73 4.62 -5.15
N ILE A 32 -10.65 3.71 -4.17
CA ILE A 32 -9.50 3.60 -3.26
C ILE A 32 -8.22 3.31 -4.05
N ALA A 33 -8.26 2.38 -5.01
CA ALA A 33 -7.11 2.05 -5.86
C ALA A 33 -6.66 3.23 -6.76
N MET A 34 -7.57 4.15 -7.07
CA MET A 34 -7.31 5.39 -7.81
C MET A 34 -6.95 6.57 -6.90
N ASN A 35 -6.81 6.37 -5.59
CA ASN A 35 -6.58 7.40 -4.59
C ASN A 35 -7.69 8.47 -4.47
N GLU A 36 -8.89 8.15 -4.96
CA GLU A 36 -10.09 9.00 -4.90
C GLU A 36 -10.81 8.85 -3.54
N TYR A 37 -10.07 9.10 -2.45
CA TYR A 37 -10.49 8.76 -1.08
C TYR A 37 -11.74 9.51 -0.61
N GLU A 38 -11.88 10.79 -0.95
CA GLU A 38 -13.06 11.59 -0.57
C GLU A 38 -14.33 11.06 -1.22
N LEU A 39 -14.25 10.70 -2.51
CA LEU A 39 -15.37 10.10 -3.21
C LEU A 39 -15.64 8.68 -2.70
N ALA A 40 -14.59 7.88 -2.45
CA ALA A 40 -14.72 6.57 -1.84
C ALA A 40 -15.47 6.66 -0.49
N LYS A 41 -15.06 7.57 0.40
CA LYS A 41 -15.70 7.84 1.70
C LYS A 41 -17.18 8.17 1.53
N LYS A 42 -17.51 9.10 0.63
CA LYS A 42 -18.90 9.49 0.34
C LYS A 42 -19.74 8.29 -0.08
N ILE A 43 -19.23 7.46 -0.99
CA ILE A 43 -19.95 6.28 -1.48
C ILE A 43 -20.06 5.20 -0.39
N THR A 44 -19.03 5.00 0.44
CA THR A 44 -19.09 4.06 1.57
C THR A 44 -20.14 4.48 2.61
N LEU A 45 -20.24 5.77 2.92
CA LEU A 45 -21.28 6.32 3.81
C LEU A 45 -22.69 6.13 3.22
N GLU A 46 -22.83 6.25 1.90
CA GLU A 46 -24.09 5.96 1.21
C GLU A 46 -24.42 4.46 1.26
N LEU A 47 -23.44 3.59 0.98
CA LEU A 47 -23.57 2.13 1.03
C LEU A 47 -24.03 1.62 2.38
N LYS A 48 -23.63 2.29 3.47
CA LYS A 48 -24.09 2.00 4.83
C LYS A 48 -25.62 1.88 4.96
N LYS A 49 -26.40 2.55 4.10
CA LYS A 49 -27.87 2.49 4.08
C LYS A 49 -28.42 1.22 3.44
N TYR A 50 -27.63 0.56 2.60
CA TYR A 50 -28.05 -0.55 1.74
C TYR A 50 -27.44 -1.90 2.16
N THR A 51 -26.38 -1.89 2.97
CA THR A 51 -25.74 -3.11 3.48
C THR A 51 -26.13 -3.43 4.92
N ASN A 52 -26.27 -4.73 5.21
CA ASN A 52 -26.33 -5.27 6.57
C ASN A 52 -24.93 -5.55 7.15
N ASN A 53 -23.90 -5.57 6.32
CA ASN A 53 -22.51 -5.81 6.71
C ASN A 53 -21.86 -4.53 7.24
N LYS A 54 -22.25 -4.12 8.45
CA LYS A 54 -21.73 -2.90 9.09
C LYS A 54 -20.23 -2.99 9.37
N ILE A 55 -19.70 -4.19 9.60
CA ILE A 55 -18.27 -4.43 9.87
C ILE A 55 -17.45 -3.96 8.67
N ASP A 56 -17.76 -4.44 7.47
CA ASP A 56 -16.98 -4.10 6.27
C ASP A 56 -17.07 -2.60 5.94
N ILE A 57 -18.20 -1.95 6.23
CA ILE A 57 -18.34 -0.49 6.12
C ILE A 57 -17.37 0.24 7.04
N TYR A 58 -17.36 -0.10 8.32
CA TYR A 58 -16.48 0.57 9.29
C TYR A 58 -14.99 0.27 9.03
N THR A 59 -14.66 -0.95 8.61
CA THR A 59 -13.30 -1.31 8.18
C THR A 59 -12.87 -0.51 6.95
N THR A 60 -13.77 -0.35 5.97
CA THR A 60 -13.48 0.42 4.76
C THR A 60 -13.32 1.90 5.06
N LEU A 61 -14.19 2.48 5.90
CA LEU A 61 -14.03 3.86 6.36
C LEU A 61 -12.72 4.05 7.12
N GLY A 62 -12.39 3.18 8.07
CA GLY A 62 -11.13 3.23 8.80
C GLY A 62 -9.90 3.19 7.87
N LYS A 63 -9.94 2.34 6.83
CA LYS A 63 -8.89 2.26 5.81
C LYS A 63 -8.77 3.55 4.99
N ILE A 64 -9.89 4.13 4.56
CA ILE A 64 -9.91 5.39 3.80
C ILE A 64 -9.34 6.54 4.64
N GLU A 65 -9.78 6.67 5.89
CA GLU A 65 -9.30 7.71 6.80
C GLU A 65 -7.80 7.58 7.06
N LEU A 66 -7.30 6.35 7.24
CA LEU A 66 -5.86 6.08 7.35
C LEU A 66 -5.10 6.59 6.12
N TYR A 67 -5.57 6.29 4.90
CA TYR A 67 -4.92 6.76 3.68
C TYR A 67 -4.98 8.29 3.49
N MET A 68 -6.00 8.93 4.05
CA MET A 68 -6.10 10.39 4.08
C MET A 68 -5.22 11.03 5.16
N GLY A 69 -4.63 10.23 6.07
CA GLY A 69 -3.85 10.70 7.22
C GLY A 69 -4.69 11.10 8.43
N ASN A 70 -5.99 10.78 8.43
CA ASN A 70 -6.91 11.08 9.51
C ASN A 70 -6.90 9.98 10.59
N ILE A 71 -5.75 9.79 11.23
CA ILE A 71 -5.49 8.68 12.16
C ILE A 71 -6.54 8.55 13.28
N LYS A 72 -6.93 9.68 13.89
CA LYS A 72 -7.96 9.70 14.95
C LYS A 72 -9.31 9.17 14.45
N GLU A 73 -9.72 9.61 13.26
CA GLU A 73 -10.98 9.18 12.66
C GLU A 73 -10.91 7.70 12.22
N ALA A 74 -9.76 7.25 11.70
CA ALA A 74 -9.54 5.85 11.36
C ALA A 74 -9.77 4.93 12.56
N LYS A 75 -9.20 5.28 13.73
CA LYS A 75 -9.45 4.56 14.99
C LYS A 75 -10.92 4.61 15.41
N TYR A 76 -11.55 5.77 15.33
CA TYR A 76 -12.94 5.94 15.72
C TYR A 76 -13.88 5.06 14.88
N GLN A 77 -13.65 4.96 13.57
CA GLN A 77 -14.44 4.08 12.70
C GLN A 77 -14.22 2.61 13.08
N LEU A 78 -12.98 2.19 13.28
CA LEU A 78 -12.65 0.80 13.66
C LEU A 78 -13.20 0.43 15.05
N SER A 79 -13.30 1.38 15.97
CA SER A 79 -13.89 1.16 17.31
C SER A 79 -15.40 0.91 17.29
N LYS A 80 -16.08 1.11 16.14
CA LYS A 80 -17.50 0.76 15.96
C LYS A 80 -17.72 -0.72 15.63
N ILE A 81 -16.64 -1.48 15.47
CA ILE A 81 -16.68 -2.93 15.24
C ILE A 81 -16.65 -3.61 16.60
N ASP A 82 -17.61 -4.49 16.88
CA ASP A 82 -17.63 -5.29 18.10
C ASP A 82 -16.38 -6.19 18.16
N ASN A 83 -15.68 -6.17 19.29
CA ASN A 83 -14.48 -6.95 19.58
C ASN A 83 -14.67 -8.46 19.31
N ILE A 84 -15.87 -8.99 19.51
CA ILE A 84 -16.19 -10.41 19.27
C ILE A 84 -16.19 -10.74 17.77
N TYR A 85 -16.50 -9.76 16.93
CA TYR A 85 -16.65 -9.89 15.49
C TYR A 85 -15.60 -9.10 14.71
N ILE A 86 -14.49 -8.69 15.34
CA ILE A 86 -13.37 -8.10 14.58
C ILE A 86 -12.91 -9.14 13.57
N ARG A 87 -13.41 -8.98 12.35
CA ARG A 87 -13.03 -9.78 11.21
C ARG A 87 -11.56 -9.51 10.94
N ASN A 88 -10.97 -10.53 10.36
CA ASN A 88 -9.56 -10.63 10.03
C ASN A 88 -8.94 -9.37 9.39
N THR A 89 -9.69 -8.72 8.50
CA THR A 89 -9.29 -7.51 7.76
C THR A 89 -9.26 -6.26 8.62
N SER A 90 -10.09 -6.16 9.66
CA SER A 90 -10.12 -4.97 10.54
C SER A 90 -8.93 -4.95 11.50
N PHE A 91 -8.44 -6.12 11.95
CA PHE A 91 -7.20 -6.19 12.73
C PHE A 91 -5.99 -5.70 11.93
N THR A 92 -5.88 -6.07 10.65
CA THR A 92 -4.75 -5.62 9.83
C THR A 92 -4.81 -4.12 9.54
N VAL A 93 -6.01 -3.54 9.35
CA VAL A 93 -6.16 -2.08 9.22
C VAL A 93 -5.81 -1.38 10.54
N LEU A 94 -6.30 -1.87 11.68
CA LEU A 94 -5.98 -1.27 13.00
C LEU A 94 -4.48 -1.39 13.32
N ALA A 95 -3.85 -2.51 13.01
CA ALA A 95 -2.40 -2.65 13.15
C ALA A 95 -1.66 -1.60 12.32
N ARG A 96 -2.08 -1.33 11.07
CA ARG A 96 -1.49 -0.27 10.25
C ARG A 96 -1.70 1.14 10.82
N VAL A 97 -2.82 1.38 11.49
CA VAL A 97 -3.03 2.62 12.25
C VAL A 97 -2.00 2.73 13.37
N TYR A 98 -1.76 1.67 14.14
CA TYR A 98 -0.71 1.68 15.17
C TYR A 98 0.70 1.83 14.59
N LEU A 99 0.98 1.25 13.42
CA LEU A 99 2.25 1.48 12.71
C LEU A 99 2.41 2.96 12.32
N ALA A 100 1.34 3.61 11.85
CA ALA A 100 1.35 5.05 11.54
C ALA A 100 1.63 5.93 12.76
N GLU A 101 1.23 5.47 13.95
CA GLU A 101 1.50 6.11 15.23
C GLU A 101 2.80 5.66 15.90
N LYS A 102 3.56 4.77 15.25
CA LYS A 102 4.81 4.18 15.75
C LYS A 102 4.63 3.33 17.01
N GLU A 103 3.42 2.83 17.25
CA GLU A 103 3.12 1.87 18.31
C GLU A 103 3.41 0.43 17.84
N TYR A 104 4.67 0.14 17.54
CA TYR A 104 5.10 -1.10 16.88
C TYR A 104 4.73 -2.37 17.65
N ASP A 105 4.84 -2.36 18.97
CA ASP A 105 4.50 -3.54 19.79
C ASP A 105 3.01 -3.86 19.73
N LYS A 106 2.14 -2.85 19.79
CA LYS A 106 0.69 -3.05 19.66
C LYS A 106 0.31 -3.52 18.26
N ALA A 107 0.96 -2.99 17.23
CA ALA A 107 0.78 -3.47 15.87
C ALA A 107 1.19 -4.94 15.72
N LYS A 108 2.37 -5.33 16.23
CA LYS A 108 2.85 -6.73 16.23
C LYS A 108 1.89 -7.66 16.99
N GLU A 109 1.40 -7.24 18.15
CA GLU A 109 0.43 -8.01 18.94
C GLU A 109 -0.86 -8.26 18.14
N LEU A 110 -1.43 -7.22 17.52
CA LEU A 110 -2.64 -7.36 16.71
C LEU A 110 -2.44 -8.23 15.47
N LEU A 111 -1.32 -8.10 14.78
CA LEU A 111 -1.02 -8.92 13.59
C LEU A 111 -0.85 -10.39 13.98
N ASN A 112 -0.15 -10.67 15.08
CA ASN A 112 -0.04 -12.04 15.61
C ASN A 112 -1.41 -12.61 16.00
N LYS A 113 -2.27 -11.83 16.67
CA LYS A 113 -3.65 -12.23 16.96
C LYS A 113 -4.45 -12.55 15.69
N ALA A 114 -4.39 -11.68 14.69
CA ALA A 114 -5.08 -11.87 13.41
C ALA A 114 -4.61 -13.13 12.68
N TYR A 115 -3.29 -13.38 12.68
CA TYR A 115 -2.71 -14.59 12.10
C TYR A 115 -3.13 -15.85 12.89
N ASN A 116 -2.99 -15.88 14.21
CA ASN A 116 -3.28 -17.06 15.02
C ASN A 116 -4.77 -17.43 15.04
N TYR A 117 -5.67 -16.44 14.98
CA TYR A 117 -7.12 -16.70 15.05
C TYR A 117 -7.69 -17.23 13.74
N SER A 118 -7.15 -16.80 12.59
CA SER A 118 -7.80 -17.02 11.29
C SER A 118 -6.85 -17.36 10.16
N ASN A 119 -5.58 -17.62 10.48
CA ASN A 119 -4.52 -17.91 9.52
C ASN A 119 -4.39 -16.83 8.43
N ASN A 120 -4.50 -15.55 8.81
CA ASN A 120 -4.53 -14.46 7.85
C ASN A 120 -3.21 -14.29 7.10
N PRO A 121 -3.17 -14.51 5.78
CA PRO A 121 -1.94 -14.29 5.03
C PRO A 121 -1.51 -12.83 5.03
N TYR A 122 -2.45 -11.87 5.04
CA TYR A 122 -2.11 -10.45 5.09
C TYR A 122 -1.49 -10.04 6.42
N ALA A 123 -1.93 -10.61 7.54
CA ALA A 123 -1.29 -10.31 8.82
C ALA A 123 0.16 -10.80 8.84
N LEU A 124 0.39 -12.00 8.32
CA LEU A 124 1.72 -12.58 8.18
C LEU A 124 2.61 -11.79 7.22
N ILE A 125 2.07 -11.30 6.09
CA ILE A 125 2.78 -10.42 5.16
C ILE A 125 3.22 -9.12 5.85
N ASN A 126 2.36 -8.47 6.64
CA ASN A 126 2.76 -7.26 7.35
C ASN A 126 3.87 -7.56 8.37
N LEU A 127 3.78 -8.68 9.11
CA LEU A 127 4.86 -9.11 10.03
C LEU A 127 6.18 -9.35 9.28
N ILE A 128 6.14 -10.03 8.13
CA ILE A 128 7.33 -10.25 7.29
C ILE A 128 7.92 -8.90 6.86
N ASN A 129 7.11 -7.96 6.37
CA ASN A 129 7.61 -6.67 5.91
C ASN A 129 8.26 -5.88 7.06
N MET A 130 7.73 -5.99 8.29
CA MET A 130 8.39 -5.42 9.47
C MET A 130 9.78 -6.02 9.70
N ASP A 131 9.91 -7.34 9.60
CA ASP A 131 11.21 -8.01 9.72
C ASP A 131 12.17 -7.61 8.59
N LEU A 132 11.69 -7.50 7.35
CA LEU A 132 12.51 -7.09 6.19
C LEU A 132 13.04 -5.66 6.38
N HIS A 133 12.21 -4.73 6.83
CA HIS A 133 12.61 -3.37 7.15
C HIS A 133 13.68 -3.34 8.26
N GLU A 134 13.49 -4.15 9.31
CA GLU A 134 14.46 -4.32 10.40
C GLU A 134 15.69 -5.17 9.99
N ARG A 135 15.79 -5.59 8.72
CA ARG A 135 16.83 -6.47 8.15
C ARG A 135 16.96 -7.84 8.83
N LYS A 136 15.88 -8.30 9.45
CA LYS A 136 15.74 -9.62 10.10
C LYS A 136 15.33 -10.69 9.08
N TYR A 137 16.24 -10.96 8.14
CA TYR A 137 15.92 -11.76 6.95
C TYR A 137 15.62 -13.23 7.27
N GLU A 138 16.27 -13.82 8.27
CA GLU A 138 15.99 -15.21 8.66
C GLU A 138 14.62 -15.32 9.35
N GLU A 139 14.26 -14.38 10.22
CA GLU A 139 12.94 -14.34 10.85
C GLU A 139 11.82 -14.08 9.85
N ALA A 140 12.09 -13.26 8.82
CA ALA A 140 11.22 -13.05 7.68
C ALA A 140 11.07 -14.34 6.85
N TYR A 141 12.16 -15.06 6.63
CA TYR A 141 12.16 -16.33 5.90
C TYR A 141 11.34 -17.41 6.60
N GLU A 142 11.49 -17.58 7.91
CA GLU A 142 10.68 -18.52 8.70
C GLU A 142 9.17 -18.22 8.60
N LYS A 143 8.81 -16.93 8.57
CA LYS A 143 7.41 -16.51 8.35
C LYS A 143 6.97 -16.73 6.90
N LEU A 144 7.85 -16.54 5.91
CA LEU A 144 7.57 -16.82 4.51
C LEU A 144 7.26 -18.31 4.29
N LEU A 145 7.95 -19.22 4.97
CA LEU A 145 7.65 -20.66 4.91
C LEU A 145 6.24 -20.99 5.41
N LYS A 146 5.78 -20.32 6.47
CA LYS A 146 4.39 -20.41 6.95
C LYS A 146 3.41 -19.82 5.92
N LEU A 147 3.75 -18.68 5.33
CA LEU A 147 2.92 -18.06 4.29
C LEU A 147 2.75 -19.00 3.09
N LYS A 148 3.80 -19.70 2.67
CA LYS A 148 3.76 -20.68 1.57
C LYS A 148 2.72 -21.76 1.78
N GLN A 149 2.63 -22.31 2.99
CA GLN A 149 1.65 -23.35 3.35
C GLN A 149 0.21 -22.83 3.20
N ASN A 150 0.01 -21.51 3.38
CA ASN A 150 -1.30 -20.85 3.28
C ASN A 150 -1.69 -20.45 1.85
N LEU A 151 -0.74 -20.35 0.92
CA LEU A 151 -1.01 -19.92 -0.47
C LEU A 151 -1.95 -20.86 -1.22
N ILE A 152 -2.07 -22.11 -0.80
CA ILE A 152 -2.98 -23.11 -1.37
C ILE A 152 -4.43 -22.59 -1.35
N PHE A 153 -4.77 -21.70 -0.41
CA PHE A 153 -6.13 -21.22 -0.17
C PHE A 153 -6.38 -19.77 -0.60
N ASN A 154 -5.34 -19.01 -0.98
CA ASN A 154 -5.48 -17.59 -1.29
C ASN A 154 -4.50 -17.14 -2.39
N LYS A 155 -4.98 -17.15 -3.64
CA LYS A 155 -4.20 -16.73 -4.81
C LYS A 155 -3.86 -15.24 -4.79
N ASP A 156 -4.62 -14.40 -4.07
CA ASP A 156 -4.42 -12.94 -4.03
C ASP A 156 -3.11 -12.56 -3.32
N CYS A 157 -2.59 -13.44 -2.45
CA CYS A 157 -1.33 -13.23 -1.75
C CYS A 157 -0.10 -13.72 -2.53
N LYS A 158 -0.30 -14.35 -3.69
CA LYS A 158 0.79 -14.92 -4.49
C LYS A 158 1.81 -13.85 -4.90
N TYR A 159 1.34 -12.67 -5.28
CA TYR A 159 2.22 -11.56 -5.64
C TYR A 159 3.19 -11.21 -4.51
N HIS A 160 2.67 -11.04 -3.29
CA HIS A 160 3.51 -10.73 -2.12
C HIS A 160 4.48 -11.86 -1.81
N TYR A 161 4.03 -13.12 -1.85
CA TYR A 161 4.92 -14.25 -1.63
C TYR A 161 6.06 -14.30 -2.67
N ASP A 162 5.74 -14.16 -3.96
CA ASP A 162 6.73 -14.21 -5.03
C ASP A 162 7.75 -13.05 -4.86
N ALA A 163 7.28 -11.82 -4.60
CA ALA A 163 8.14 -10.66 -4.39
C ALA A 163 9.04 -10.80 -3.14
N ILE A 164 8.49 -11.25 -2.01
CA ILE A 164 9.25 -11.47 -0.78
C ILE A 164 10.30 -12.57 -0.98
N SER A 165 9.93 -13.64 -1.69
CA SER A 165 10.85 -14.74 -2.00
C SER A 165 12.02 -14.28 -2.86
N ILE A 166 11.76 -13.47 -3.90
CA ILE A 166 12.81 -12.88 -4.75
C ILE A 166 13.76 -12.04 -3.90
N PHE A 167 13.21 -11.15 -3.06
CA PHE A 167 14.03 -10.32 -2.20
C PHE A 167 14.88 -11.15 -1.24
N LEU A 168 14.29 -12.14 -0.55
CA LEU A 168 15.03 -12.99 0.38
C LEU A 168 16.09 -13.86 -0.31
N ASN A 169 15.84 -14.36 -1.53
CA ASN A 169 16.86 -15.05 -2.32
C ASN A 169 18.07 -14.14 -2.63
N SER A 170 17.86 -12.82 -2.78
CA SER A 170 18.96 -11.87 -2.99
C SER A 170 19.79 -11.59 -1.71
N LYS A 171 19.20 -11.84 -0.54
CA LYS A 171 19.82 -11.52 0.77
C LYS A 171 20.35 -12.75 1.50
N LEU A 172 19.81 -13.92 1.21
CA LEU A 172 20.16 -15.17 1.86
C LEU A 172 20.64 -16.18 0.82
N ASP A 173 21.58 -17.05 1.19
CA ASP A 173 21.96 -18.23 0.39
C ASP A 173 20.91 -19.34 0.56
N LYS A 174 19.66 -19.05 0.17
CA LYS A 174 18.53 -20.00 0.17
C LYS A 174 18.01 -20.12 -1.25
N LYS A 175 17.64 -21.33 -1.67
CA LYS A 175 17.05 -21.59 -2.99
C LYS A 175 15.53 -21.63 -2.90
N ILE A 176 14.88 -20.48 -2.73
CA ILE A 176 13.42 -20.41 -2.79
C ILE A 176 13.01 -20.50 -4.25
N ASN A 177 12.37 -21.60 -4.63
CA ASN A 177 11.91 -21.79 -6.00
C ASN A 177 10.72 -20.85 -6.29
N VAL A 178 11.00 -19.80 -7.06
CA VAL A 178 10.01 -18.86 -7.61
C VAL A 178 10.22 -18.71 -9.11
N LYS A 179 9.12 -18.47 -9.83
CA LYS A 179 9.19 -18.21 -11.27
C LYS A 179 10.04 -16.96 -11.50
N GLN A 180 10.95 -17.04 -12.47
CA GLN A 180 11.89 -15.97 -12.80
C GLN A 180 11.16 -14.63 -13.05
N SER A 181 11.76 -13.57 -12.51
CA SER A 181 11.26 -12.19 -12.53
C SER A 181 11.13 -11.63 -13.96
N ILE A 182 9.97 -11.07 -14.31
CA ILE A 182 9.76 -10.36 -15.59
C ILE A 182 9.47 -8.86 -15.42
N GLY A 183 9.11 -8.42 -14.21
CA GLY A 183 8.72 -7.03 -13.93
C GLY A 183 9.84 -6.16 -13.39
N TYR A 184 9.69 -4.84 -13.53
CA TYR A 184 10.66 -3.85 -13.06
C TYR A 184 10.88 -3.93 -11.54
N ARG A 185 9.79 -3.99 -10.76
CA ARG A 185 9.85 -4.00 -9.28
C ARG A 185 10.55 -5.25 -8.77
N GLU A 186 10.25 -6.40 -9.36
CA GLU A 186 10.83 -7.69 -8.97
C GLU A 186 12.33 -7.73 -9.30
N ARG A 187 12.77 -7.17 -10.45
CA ARG A 187 14.20 -7.04 -10.75
C ARG A 187 14.92 -6.15 -9.73
N GLN A 188 14.32 -5.03 -9.32
CA GLN A 188 14.91 -4.15 -8.32
C GLN A 188 15.03 -4.81 -6.93
N LEU A 189 14.13 -5.73 -6.59
CA LEU A 189 14.23 -6.53 -5.36
C LEU A 189 15.34 -7.60 -5.45
N GLU A 190 15.55 -8.17 -6.63
CA GLU A 190 16.58 -9.18 -6.88
C GLU A 190 17.98 -8.55 -6.89
N GLU A 191 18.15 -7.47 -7.64
CA GLU A 191 19.40 -6.73 -7.77
C GLU A 191 19.06 -5.26 -8.01
N TYR A 192 19.31 -4.42 -7.01
CA TYR A 192 19.03 -3.00 -7.10
C TYR A 192 19.96 -2.31 -8.10
N ASP A 193 19.39 -1.52 -8.99
CA ASP A 193 20.12 -0.69 -9.96
C ASP A 193 19.59 0.75 -9.92
N LYS A 194 20.44 1.65 -9.41
CA LYS A 194 20.17 3.10 -9.29
C LYS A 194 19.85 3.74 -10.63
N THR A 195 20.55 3.37 -11.71
CA THR A 195 20.36 3.94 -13.05
C THR A 195 19.02 3.49 -13.62
N CYS A 196 18.68 2.21 -13.44
CA CYS A 196 17.38 1.68 -13.84
C CYS A 196 16.24 2.35 -13.06
N ALA A 197 16.42 2.60 -11.75
CA ALA A 197 15.44 3.31 -10.95
C ALA A 197 15.23 4.77 -11.36
N LEU A 198 16.31 5.52 -11.56
CA LEU A 198 16.25 6.89 -12.04
C LEU A 198 15.57 6.96 -13.42
N THR A 199 15.93 6.06 -14.34
CA THR A 199 15.32 5.96 -15.67
C THR A 199 13.82 5.66 -15.59
N HIS A 200 13.42 4.75 -14.71
CA HIS A 200 12.01 4.42 -14.49
C HIS A 200 11.21 5.63 -14.00
N ILE A 201 11.74 6.38 -13.04
CA ILE A 201 11.09 7.60 -12.52
C ILE A 201 11.02 8.68 -13.61
N PHE A 202 12.08 8.88 -14.39
CA PHE A 202 12.11 9.86 -15.49
C PHE A 202 11.04 9.63 -16.56
N ARG A 203 10.65 8.38 -16.80
CA ARG A 203 9.55 8.06 -17.73
C ARG A 203 8.21 8.63 -17.27
N HIS A 204 8.05 9.01 -16.02
CA HIS A 204 6.85 9.64 -15.47
C HIS A 204 6.90 11.18 -15.52
N VAL A 205 8.02 11.76 -15.98
CA VAL A 205 8.24 13.21 -16.13
C VAL A 205 8.04 13.63 -17.58
N TYR A 206 8.64 12.87 -18.50
CA TYR A 206 8.63 13.19 -19.92
C TYR A 206 7.53 12.40 -20.63
N GLN A 207 6.65 13.11 -21.35
CA GLN A 207 5.78 12.49 -22.33
C GLN A 207 6.67 11.80 -23.36
N ASP A 208 6.56 10.48 -23.44
CA ASP A 208 7.19 9.73 -24.52
C ASP A 208 6.62 10.29 -25.84
N ILE A 209 7.48 10.87 -26.66
CA ILE A 209 7.13 11.56 -27.92
C ILE A 209 6.40 10.58 -28.87
N TYR A 210 6.54 9.27 -28.63
CA TYR A 210 5.91 8.19 -29.38
C TYR A 210 4.65 7.60 -28.71
N ASN A 211 4.36 7.93 -27.45
CA ASN A 211 3.29 7.32 -26.65
C ASN A 211 2.41 8.40 -25.99
N LYS A 212 1.33 8.78 -26.69
CA LYS A 212 0.34 9.81 -26.31
C LYS A 212 -0.40 9.59 -24.97
N ASN A 213 -0.08 8.55 -24.21
CA ASN A 213 -0.83 8.14 -23.00
C ASN A 213 -0.03 8.19 -21.69
N ILE A 214 1.19 8.73 -21.68
CA ILE A 214 1.91 8.95 -20.42
C ILE A 214 1.57 10.35 -19.92
N HIS A 215 0.58 10.42 -19.02
CA HIS A 215 0.33 11.61 -18.22
C HIS A 215 1.57 11.84 -17.35
N THR A 216 2.33 12.91 -17.62
CA THR A 216 3.29 13.41 -16.64
C THR A 216 2.53 13.63 -15.32
N VAL A 217 3.12 13.21 -14.21
CA VAL A 217 2.55 13.39 -12.86
C VAL A 217 3.29 14.45 -12.07
N PHE A 218 4.55 14.72 -12.43
CA PHE A 218 5.38 15.73 -11.79
C PHE A 218 5.08 17.12 -12.35
N ALA A 219 5.22 18.15 -11.51
CA ALA A 219 5.15 19.51 -11.99
C ALA A 219 6.26 19.81 -13.01
N ASN A 220 5.94 20.61 -14.04
CA ASN A 220 6.81 20.83 -15.21
C ASN A 220 8.19 21.41 -14.88
N ASN A 221 8.35 22.06 -13.72
CA ASN A 221 9.57 22.71 -13.28
C ASN A 221 10.38 21.86 -12.28
N ILE A 222 10.00 20.60 -12.04
CA ILE A 222 10.70 19.74 -11.08
C ILE A 222 11.96 19.14 -11.71
N ASP A 223 13.08 19.36 -11.05
CA ASP A 223 14.32 18.62 -11.31
C ASP A 223 14.28 17.27 -10.58
N VAL A 224 13.88 16.23 -11.30
CA VAL A 224 13.74 14.88 -10.76
C VAL A 224 15.08 14.23 -10.42
N GLU A 225 16.15 14.55 -11.13
CA GLU A 225 17.48 14.03 -10.80
C GLU A 225 18.01 14.65 -9.51
N TYR A 226 17.88 15.97 -9.37
CA TYR A 226 18.19 16.64 -8.11
C TYR A 226 17.34 16.07 -6.97
N LEU A 227 16.04 15.89 -7.18
CA LEU A 227 15.14 15.31 -6.19
C LEU A 227 15.59 13.90 -5.80
N PHE A 228 15.83 13.01 -6.77
CA PHE A 228 16.27 11.63 -6.54
C PHE A 228 17.57 11.54 -5.75
N ASN A 229 18.53 12.44 -6.00
CA ASN A 229 19.80 12.45 -5.29
C ASN A 229 19.71 13.03 -3.87
N ASN A 230 18.72 13.89 -3.57
CA ASN A 230 18.58 14.55 -2.27
C ASN A 230 17.57 13.90 -1.34
N VAL A 231 16.53 13.24 -1.88
CA VAL A 231 15.48 12.55 -1.12
C VAL A 231 16.04 11.57 -0.08
N PRO A 232 17.08 10.75 -0.32
CA PRO A 232 17.63 9.84 0.68
C PRO A 232 18.00 10.54 2.01
N ASN A 233 18.46 11.78 1.96
CA ASN A 233 18.81 12.56 3.15
C ASN A 233 17.58 13.01 3.96
N MET A 234 16.41 13.01 3.34
CA MET A 234 15.13 13.40 3.96
C MET A 234 14.40 12.20 4.58
N LEU A 235 14.74 10.96 4.19
CA LEU A 235 14.06 9.74 4.66
C LEU A 235 14.42 9.43 6.12
N ASN A 236 13.41 9.22 6.95
CA ASN A 236 13.55 8.87 8.37
C ASN A 236 12.23 8.29 8.94
N GLU A 237 12.26 7.82 10.19
CA GLU A 237 11.12 7.23 10.88
C GLU A 237 9.88 8.14 10.99
N ASP A 238 10.01 9.47 10.93
CA ASP A 238 8.85 10.39 10.96
C ASP A 238 8.04 10.38 9.67
N ASN A 239 8.66 10.01 8.55
CA ASN A 239 8.01 9.95 7.25
C ASN A 239 7.89 8.54 6.70
N TYR A 240 8.17 7.51 7.49
CA TYR A 240 8.05 6.12 7.11
C TYR A 240 6.63 5.58 7.37
N PHE A 241 6.05 4.88 6.38
CA PHE A 241 4.77 4.21 6.48
C PHE A 241 4.91 2.74 6.07
N TYR A 242 4.41 1.85 6.92
CA TYR A 242 4.45 0.42 6.67
C TYR A 242 3.36 0.00 5.67
N THR A 243 3.72 0.06 4.40
CA THR A 243 2.86 -0.37 3.31
C THR A 243 3.65 -1.13 2.28
N ASN A 244 3.33 -2.42 2.14
CA ASN A 244 3.86 -3.27 1.08
C ASN A 244 5.28 -3.78 1.34
N ILE A 245 5.82 -4.54 0.37
CA ILE A 245 7.16 -5.11 0.46
C ILE A 245 8.25 -4.04 0.45
N PHE A 246 8.08 -2.95 -0.29
CA PHE A 246 9.01 -1.83 -0.30
C PHE A 246 8.76 -0.93 0.90
N ASP A 247 9.81 -0.33 1.43
CA ASP A 247 9.63 0.70 2.45
C ASP A 247 9.06 1.95 1.78
N GLU A 248 7.92 2.44 2.25
CA GLU A 248 7.27 3.62 1.68
C GLU A 248 7.44 4.83 2.61
N TYR A 249 7.94 5.93 2.06
CA TYR A 249 8.11 7.18 2.77
C TYR A 249 7.28 8.30 2.15
N TYR A 250 6.79 9.23 2.96
CA TYR A 250 5.87 10.27 2.56
C TYR A 250 6.43 11.66 2.92
N LEU A 251 6.98 12.34 1.92
CA LEU A 251 7.61 13.65 2.09
C LEU A 251 6.65 14.78 1.74
N ASN A 252 6.78 15.92 2.41
CA ASN A 252 6.13 17.16 2.02
C ASN A 252 7.09 17.93 1.10
N ILE A 253 6.77 18.01 -0.19
CA ILE A 253 7.53 18.69 -1.22
C ILE A 253 6.55 19.58 -1.97
N ASP A 254 6.59 20.88 -1.71
CA ASP A 254 5.64 21.82 -2.27
C ASP A 254 5.69 21.82 -3.81
N ASN A 255 4.52 21.83 -4.45
CA ASN A 255 4.33 21.84 -5.91
C ASN A 255 5.08 20.71 -6.65
N VAL A 256 5.20 19.52 -6.05
CA VAL A 256 5.91 18.39 -6.68
C VAL A 256 5.12 17.73 -7.81
N GLY A 257 3.78 17.82 -7.80
CA GLY A 257 2.90 17.29 -8.86
C GLY A 257 1.94 18.32 -9.48
N LEU A 258 1.27 17.94 -10.56
CA LEU A 258 0.50 18.86 -11.42
C LEU A 258 -0.84 19.35 -10.85
N ASN A 259 -1.39 18.67 -9.83
CA ASN A 259 -2.76 18.90 -9.35
C ASN A 259 -2.82 19.38 -7.88
N GLY A 260 -1.90 20.24 -7.48
CA GLY A 260 -1.77 20.68 -6.08
C GLY A 260 -1.25 19.56 -5.17
N GLU A 261 -0.54 18.60 -5.76
CA GLU A 261 0.11 17.50 -5.07
C GLU A 261 1.40 18.03 -4.44
N ASN A 262 1.35 18.24 -3.13
CA ASN A 262 2.46 18.74 -2.31
C ASN A 262 3.16 17.63 -1.53
N TYR A 263 2.87 16.37 -1.86
CA TYR A 263 3.50 15.23 -1.21
C TYR A 263 4.15 14.32 -2.23
N LEU A 264 5.22 13.67 -1.82
CA LEU A 264 5.93 12.69 -2.60
C LEU A 264 5.93 11.35 -1.84
N ILE A 265 5.39 10.30 -2.45
CA ILE A 265 5.65 8.93 -1.99
C ILE A 265 6.96 8.46 -2.58
N VAL A 266 7.81 7.87 -1.75
CA VAL A 266 9.12 7.33 -2.10
C VAL A 266 9.15 5.87 -1.69
N GLY A 267 9.25 4.96 -2.66
CA GLY A 267 9.39 3.53 -2.40
C GLY A 267 10.87 3.13 -2.44
N CYS A 268 11.36 2.48 -1.39
CA CYS A 268 12.74 2.06 -1.23
C CYS A 268 12.89 0.54 -1.06
N ILE A 269 14.08 0.02 -1.37
CA ILE A 269 14.45 -1.36 -1.02
C ILE A 269 14.37 -1.52 0.51
N PRO A 270 13.79 -2.62 1.03
CA PRO A 270 13.52 -2.76 2.46
C PRO A 270 14.76 -2.61 3.34
N GLY A 271 14.63 -1.80 4.39
CA GLY A 271 15.68 -1.51 5.34
C GLY A 271 16.80 -0.64 4.76
N THR A 272 16.60 0.02 3.62
CA THR A 272 17.60 0.88 2.97
C THR A 272 16.99 2.24 2.57
N LYS A 273 17.82 3.09 1.97
CA LYS A 273 17.39 4.34 1.33
C LYS A 273 17.53 4.29 -0.19
N ASP A 274 17.68 3.09 -0.74
CA ASP A 274 17.81 2.86 -2.18
C ASP A 274 16.44 3.00 -2.84
N ILE A 275 16.26 4.10 -3.57
CA ILE A 275 14.98 4.50 -4.15
C ILE A 275 14.66 3.66 -5.38
N VAL A 276 13.49 3.02 -5.37
CA VAL A 276 12.93 2.26 -6.50
C VAL A 276 11.86 3.07 -7.22
N SER A 277 11.17 3.97 -6.53
CA SER A 277 10.13 4.79 -7.16
C SER A 277 9.87 6.07 -6.41
N MET A 278 9.42 7.09 -7.13
CA MET A 278 8.94 8.36 -6.58
C MET A 278 7.70 8.79 -7.36
N TYR A 279 6.65 9.20 -6.66
CA TYR A 279 5.42 9.69 -7.29
C TYR A 279 4.81 10.84 -6.48
N PRO A 280 4.37 11.94 -7.12
CA PRO A 280 3.54 12.95 -6.47
C PRO A 280 2.20 12.36 -6.03
N ILE A 281 1.69 12.82 -4.90
CA ILE A 281 0.40 12.42 -4.35
C ILE A 281 -0.29 13.60 -3.65
N LYS A 282 -1.61 13.50 -3.50
CA LYS A 282 -2.44 14.51 -2.83
C LYS A 282 -2.54 14.34 -1.32
N TYR A 283 -2.43 13.11 -0.81
CA TYR A 283 -2.65 12.80 0.61
C TYR A 283 -1.40 12.18 1.21
N ASN A 284 -1.11 12.52 2.47
CA ASN A 284 -0.03 11.91 3.23
C ASN A 284 -0.66 11.16 4.43
N PRO A 285 -0.55 9.82 4.50
CA PRO A 285 -1.15 9.00 5.55
C PRO A 285 -0.49 9.19 6.91
N ILE A 286 0.71 9.77 6.96
CA ILE A 286 1.47 10.08 8.18
C ILE A 286 1.42 11.58 8.48
N LYS A 287 0.39 12.31 8.00
CA LYS A 287 0.23 13.72 8.37
C LYS A 287 0.33 13.82 9.89
N LYS A 288 1.41 14.44 10.39
CA LYS A 288 1.51 14.81 11.79
C LYS A 288 0.23 15.59 12.07
N VAL A 289 -0.62 15.03 12.92
CA VAL A 289 -1.66 15.80 13.59
C VAL A 289 -0.88 16.84 14.37
N ARG A 290 -0.63 18.01 13.76
CA ARG A 290 -0.17 19.15 14.52
C ARG A 290 -1.21 19.31 15.62
N SER A 291 -0.74 19.08 16.84
CA SER A 291 -1.46 19.14 18.11
C SER A 291 -2.35 20.37 18.19
#